data_AF-A0A838EW94-F1
#
_entry.id   AF-A0A838EW94-F1
#
_cell.length_a   1.000
_cell.length_b   1.000
_cell.length_c   1.000
_cell.angle_alpha   90.00
_cell.angle_beta   90.00
_cell.angle_gamma   90.00
#
_symmetry.space_group_name_H-M   'P 1'
#
loop_
_entity.id
_entity.type
_entity.pdbx_description
1 polymer ?
#
loop_
_entity_poly.entity_id
_entity_poly.type
_entity_poly.pdbx_seq_one_letter_code
_entity_poly.pdbx_strand_id
1 'polypeptide(L)'
;MDWSPDEKRLFRSLKTPEKIQAFVNELVYNPTDHASSPRWVMITREGHCFEGGLFAAAALEYHGLKPLMVDLIAEADDHHVLTVYKTQTGWGSIAKSNTTLLAGRHPFYLNVRELVMSYFDFYFNTKGKHSLYGYSNPINLNHYNKWEWRTTDNDLKKMGMSFCDLTHYELISPKQLKALPPVPKKLLDACLLGSDPSGLYQA
;
A
#
# COMPACT_ATOMS: atom_id res chain seq x y z
N MET A 1 23.74 -0.43 -1.25
CA MET A 1 22.83 0.23 -0.30
C MET A 1 23.50 0.26 1.04
N ASP A 2 23.51 1.43 1.68
CA ASP A 2 24.16 1.61 2.98
C ASP A 2 23.15 1.43 4.12
N TRP A 3 22.78 0.16 4.37
CA TRP A 3 21.99 -0.21 5.54
C TRP A 3 22.91 -0.44 6.75
N SER A 4 22.56 0.12 7.90
CA SER A 4 23.24 -0.09 9.17
C SER A 4 23.17 -1.56 9.61
N PRO A 5 24.05 -2.02 10.53
CA PRO A 5 23.99 -3.38 11.06
C PRO A 5 22.62 -3.76 11.65
N ASP A 6 21.92 -2.81 12.28
CA ASP A 6 20.62 -3.03 12.91
C ASP A 6 19.47 -3.02 11.90
N GLU A 7 19.50 -2.14 10.89
CA GLU A 7 18.58 -2.18 9.75
C GLU A 7 18.67 -3.54 9.04
N LYS A 8 19.90 -4.01 8.79
CA LYS A 8 20.15 -5.35 8.25
C LYS A 8 19.65 -6.46 9.18
N ARG A 9 19.78 -6.30 10.50
CA ARG A 9 19.30 -7.28 11.49
C ARG A 9 17.78 -7.41 11.44
N LEU A 10 17.08 -6.27 11.34
CA LEU A 10 15.64 -6.25 11.15
C LEU A 10 15.25 -6.93 9.85
N PHE A 11 15.83 -6.56 8.70
CA PHE A 11 15.49 -7.22 7.44
C PHE A 11 15.75 -8.74 7.47
N ARG A 12 16.85 -9.19 8.10
CA ARG A 12 17.12 -10.62 8.29
C ARG A 12 16.06 -11.36 9.11
N SER A 13 15.32 -10.69 9.99
CA SER A 13 14.22 -11.32 10.74
C SER A 13 12.95 -11.43 9.89
N LEU A 14 12.74 -10.50 8.95
CA LEU A 14 11.58 -10.39 8.06
C LEU A 14 11.74 -11.21 6.76
N LYS A 15 12.03 -12.51 6.90
CA LYS A 15 12.41 -13.39 5.76
C LYS A 15 11.30 -13.74 4.77
N THR A 16 10.04 -13.47 5.10
CA THR A 16 8.90 -13.86 4.27
C THR A 16 7.93 -12.70 4.12
N PRO A 17 7.14 -12.65 3.04
CA PRO A 17 6.12 -11.62 2.85
C PRO A 17 5.16 -11.50 4.03
N GLU A 18 4.80 -12.62 4.69
CA GLU A 18 3.95 -12.64 5.86
C GLU A 18 4.59 -11.96 7.07
N LYS A 19 5.90 -12.14 7.27
CA LYS A 19 6.62 -11.44 8.33
C LYS A 19 6.75 -9.94 8.05
N ILE A 20 6.95 -9.57 6.79
CA ILE A 20 6.96 -8.17 6.38
C ILE A 20 5.56 -7.56 6.59
N GLN A 21 4.49 -8.25 6.19
CA GLN A 21 3.12 -7.80 6.44
C GLN A 21 2.82 -7.67 7.94
N ALA A 22 3.27 -8.61 8.77
CA ALA A 22 3.12 -8.52 10.21
C ALA A 22 3.82 -7.28 10.77
N PHE A 23 5.05 -6.98 10.34
CA PHE A 23 5.72 -5.72 10.71
C PHE A 23 4.91 -4.49 10.29
N VAL A 24 4.42 -4.49 9.05
CA VAL A 24 3.66 -3.36 8.49
C VAL A 24 2.33 -3.16 9.23
N ASN A 25 1.67 -4.23 9.67
CA ASN A 25 0.43 -4.15 10.45
C ASN A 25 0.62 -3.47 11.80
N GLU A 26 1.78 -3.65 12.44
CA GLU A 26 2.11 -3.06 13.74
C GLU A 26 2.56 -1.61 13.66
N LEU A 27 2.69 -1.03 12.45
CA LEU A 27 3.00 0.39 12.30
C LEU A 27 1.82 1.24 12.79
N VAL A 28 2.13 2.20 13.65
CA VAL A 28 1.17 3.24 14.04
C VAL A 28 0.83 4.05 12.79
N TYR A 29 -0.46 4.28 12.55
CA TYR A 29 -0.88 5.05 11.38
C TYR A 29 -0.44 6.52 11.55
N ASN A 30 0.26 7.04 10.55
CA ASN A 30 0.71 8.43 10.50
C ASN A 30 -0.25 9.22 9.60
N PRO A 31 -1.12 10.11 10.12
CA PRO A 31 -2.07 10.86 9.31
C PRO A 31 -1.44 12.07 8.59
N THR A 32 -0.13 12.29 8.75
CA THR A 32 0.54 13.44 8.14
C THR A 32 0.78 13.23 6.65
N ASP A 33 0.85 14.34 5.93
CA ASP A 33 1.16 14.40 4.50
C ASP A 33 2.63 14.11 4.14
N HIS A 34 3.49 13.90 5.16
CA HIS A 34 4.91 13.64 5.00
C HIS A 34 5.14 12.17 4.64
N ALA A 35 6.05 11.89 3.71
CA ALA A 35 6.43 10.52 3.40
C ALA A 35 7.88 10.24 3.80
N SER A 36 8.04 9.43 4.84
CA SER A 36 9.33 8.98 5.35
C SER A 36 9.93 7.87 4.52
N SER A 37 11.26 7.77 4.52
CA SER A 37 11.96 6.62 3.93
C SER A 37 11.79 5.35 4.78
N PRO A 38 12.00 4.14 4.23
CA PRO A 38 12.03 2.89 4.98
C PRO A 38 12.91 2.92 6.23
N ARG A 39 14.06 3.61 6.18
CA ARG A 39 14.92 3.84 7.35
C ARG A 39 14.15 4.52 8.48
N TRP A 40 13.45 5.60 8.17
CA TRP A 40 12.67 6.34 9.15
C TRP A 40 11.50 5.52 9.68
N VAL A 41 10.81 4.74 8.83
CA VAL A 41 9.78 3.78 9.29
C VAL A 41 10.33 2.78 10.31
N MET A 42 11.57 2.32 10.15
CA MET A 42 12.21 1.43 11.15
C MET A 42 12.47 2.12 12.49
N ILE A 43 12.78 3.41 12.46
CA ILE A 43 13.12 4.24 13.63
C ILE A 43 11.84 4.65 14.38
N THR A 44 10.87 5.21 13.67
CA THR A 44 9.64 5.79 14.26
C THR A 44 8.59 4.73 14.57
N ARG A 45 8.57 3.63 13.81
CA ARG A 45 7.47 2.63 13.84
C ARG A 45 6.12 3.23 13.48
N GLU A 46 6.14 4.26 12.66
CA GLU A 46 4.99 4.94 12.11
C GLU A 46 4.98 4.81 10.58
N GLY A 47 3.79 4.81 9.99
CA GLY A 47 3.66 4.78 8.54
C GLY A 47 2.22 4.81 8.04
N HIS A 48 1.93 5.65 7.05
CA HIS A 48 0.72 5.52 6.22
C HIS A 48 0.92 4.52 5.07
N CYS A 49 -0.06 4.42 4.17
CA CYS A 49 -0.04 3.44 3.06
C CYS A 49 1.25 3.49 2.21
N PHE A 50 1.72 4.69 1.88
CA PHE A 50 2.91 4.87 1.04
C PHE A 50 4.19 4.51 1.77
N GLU A 51 4.39 5.00 2.99
CA GLU A 51 5.56 4.70 3.82
C GLU A 51 5.67 3.20 4.13
N GLY A 52 4.55 2.57 4.50
CA GLY A 52 4.47 1.12 4.69
C GLY A 52 4.78 0.34 3.41
N GLY A 53 4.32 0.84 2.26
CA GLY A 53 4.63 0.31 0.93
C GLY A 53 6.13 0.38 0.60
N LEU A 54 6.75 1.55 0.80
CA LEU A 54 8.19 1.74 0.62
C LEU A 54 8.98 0.79 1.51
N PHE A 55 8.63 0.69 2.79
CA PHE A 55 9.28 -0.23 3.72
C PHE A 55 9.19 -1.68 3.24
N ALA A 56 7.99 -2.12 2.86
CA ALA A 56 7.79 -3.47 2.35
C ALA A 56 8.61 -3.74 1.08
N ALA A 57 8.69 -2.76 0.18
CA ALA A 57 9.44 -2.87 -1.06
C ALA A 57 10.95 -2.98 -0.80
N ALA A 58 11.49 -2.20 0.14
CA ALA A 58 12.88 -2.29 0.58
C ALA A 58 13.18 -3.65 1.25
N ALA A 59 12.26 -4.16 2.08
CA ALA A 59 12.42 -5.47 2.70
C ALA A 59 12.43 -6.61 1.67
N LEU A 60 11.53 -6.59 0.70
CA LEU A 60 11.51 -7.56 -0.40
C LEU A 60 12.79 -7.48 -1.24
N GLU A 61 13.27 -6.27 -1.54
CA GLU A 61 14.52 -6.07 -2.28
C GLU A 61 15.75 -6.57 -1.53
N TYR A 62 15.78 -6.39 -0.21
CA TYR A 62 16.82 -6.96 0.64
C TYR A 62 16.92 -8.49 0.48
N HIS A 63 15.79 -9.16 0.28
CA HIS A 63 15.72 -10.62 0.04
C HIS A 63 15.81 -11.01 -1.44
N GLY A 64 16.21 -10.09 -2.32
CA GLY A 64 16.49 -10.36 -3.74
C GLY A 64 15.29 -10.29 -4.67
N LEU A 65 14.13 -9.82 -4.19
CA LEU A 65 12.97 -9.55 -5.06
C LEU A 65 13.06 -8.15 -5.68
N LYS A 66 12.28 -7.88 -6.72
CA LYS A 66 12.15 -6.51 -7.26
C LYS A 66 11.27 -5.68 -6.32
N PRO A 67 11.62 -4.41 -6.01
CA PRO A 67 10.77 -3.52 -5.23
C PRO A 67 9.65 -2.99 -6.13
N LEU A 68 8.55 -3.74 -6.25
CA LEU A 68 7.43 -3.40 -7.12
C LEU A 68 6.27 -2.82 -6.30
N MET A 69 5.67 -1.73 -6.79
CA MET A 69 4.44 -1.18 -6.23
C MET A 69 3.36 -1.00 -7.31
N VAL A 70 2.10 -1.07 -6.89
CA VAL A 70 0.92 -0.78 -7.71
C VAL A 70 0.13 0.34 -7.03
N ASP A 71 -0.24 1.35 -7.80
CA ASP A 71 -1.14 2.42 -7.37
C ASP A 71 -2.59 2.01 -7.59
N LEU A 72 -3.46 2.29 -6.63
CA LEU A 72 -4.91 2.10 -6.69
C LEU A 72 -5.58 3.46 -6.65
N ILE A 73 -6.46 3.73 -7.61
CA ILE A 73 -7.14 5.02 -7.75
C ILE A 73 -8.62 4.90 -7.41
N ALA A 74 -9.12 5.90 -6.69
CA ALA A 74 -10.44 5.88 -6.08
C ALA A 74 -11.21 7.18 -6.33
N GLU A 75 -12.53 7.10 -6.49
CA GLU A 75 -13.42 8.25 -6.67
C GLU A 75 -14.01 8.67 -5.31
N ALA A 76 -13.84 9.94 -4.94
CA ALA A 76 -14.31 10.50 -3.67
C ALA A 76 -13.87 9.67 -2.45
N ASP A 77 -12.56 9.36 -2.44
CA ASP A 77 -11.85 8.60 -1.42
C ASP A 77 -10.34 8.78 -1.61
N ASP A 78 -9.55 8.29 -0.67
CA ASP A 78 -8.08 8.31 -0.79
C ASP A 78 -7.56 7.22 -1.74
N HIS A 79 -6.46 7.52 -2.43
CA HIS A 79 -5.70 6.52 -3.20
C HIS A 79 -4.97 5.58 -2.24
N HIS A 80 -4.61 4.40 -2.74
CA HIS A 80 -3.90 3.39 -1.95
C HIS A 80 -2.80 2.74 -2.77
N VAL A 81 -1.79 2.18 -2.11
CA VAL A 81 -0.68 1.51 -2.78
C VAL A 81 -0.46 0.10 -2.25
N LEU A 82 -0.09 -0.79 -3.15
CA LEU A 82 0.23 -2.18 -2.86
C LEU A 82 1.68 -2.46 -3.20
N THR A 83 2.46 -2.97 -2.26
CA THR A 83 3.76 -3.55 -2.58
C THR A 83 3.55 -4.98 -3.06
N VAL A 84 3.78 -5.23 -4.34
CA VAL A 84 3.44 -6.50 -4.98
C VAL A 84 4.67 -7.39 -5.16
N TYR A 85 4.46 -8.70 -5.07
CA TYR A 85 5.49 -9.69 -5.31
C TYR A 85 4.90 -10.89 -6.05
N LYS A 86 5.74 -11.61 -6.80
CA LYS A 86 5.34 -12.80 -7.54
C LYS A 86 6.12 -14.01 -7.04
N THR A 87 5.41 -15.08 -6.77
CA THR A 87 5.96 -16.38 -6.40
C THR A 87 5.68 -17.41 -7.50
N GLN A 88 6.00 -18.68 -7.25
CA GLN A 88 5.61 -19.78 -8.14
C GLN A 88 4.09 -20.01 -8.16
N THR A 89 3.36 -19.65 -7.10
CA THR A 89 1.91 -19.87 -6.98
C THR A 89 1.08 -18.71 -7.51
N GLY A 90 1.67 -17.53 -7.66
CA GLY A 90 0.95 -16.33 -8.10
C GLY A 90 1.50 -15.03 -7.55
N TRP A 91 0.75 -13.96 -7.80
CA TRP A 91 0.96 -12.62 -7.27
C TRP A 91 0.34 -12.47 -5.90
N GLY A 92 1.05 -11.79 -4.99
CA GLY A 92 0.55 -11.35 -3.69
C GLY A 92 0.93 -9.89 -3.45
N SER A 93 0.49 -9.36 -2.31
CA SER A 93 0.74 -7.97 -1.91
C SER A 93 1.01 -7.84 -0.41
N ILE A 94 1.76 -6.80 -0.07
CA ILE A 94 1.90 -6.26 1.27
C ILE A 94 1.33 -4.84 1.24
N ALA A 95 0.51 -4.49 2.23
CA ALA A 95 -0.12 -3.17 2.29
C ALA A 95 -0.36 -2.70 3.73
N LYS A 96 -0.22 -1.39 3.96
CA LYS A 96 -0.66 -0.67 5.16
C LYS A 96 -1.91 0.13 4.81
N SER A 97 -2.93 0.08 5.64
CA SER A 97 -4.08 0.98 5.53
C SER A 97 -4.44 1.55 6.89
N ASN A 98 -5.21 2.64 6.89
CA ASN A 98 -5.95 3.11 8.07
C ASN A 98 -7.19 2.24 8.34
N THR A 99 -7.68 1.54 7.32
CA THR A 99 -8.83 0.64 7.42
C THR A 99 -8.40 -0.82 7.55
N THR A 100 -9.20 -1.63 8.23
CA THR A 100 -8.86 -3.00 8.61
C THR A 100 -8.76 -3.96 7.42
N LEU A 101 -9.53 -3.72 6.35
CA LEU A 101 -9.76 -4.70 5.29
C LEU A 101 -8.82 -4.56 4.09
N LEU A 102 -8.03 -3.48 4.04
CA LEU A 102 -7.12 -3.16 2.93
C LEU A 102 -5.66 -3.55 3.20
N ALA A 103 -5.45 -4.59 4.01
CA ALA A 103 -4.15 -5.22 4.26
C ALA A 103 -3.66 -6.07 3.07
N GLY A 104 -2.51 -6.73 3.21
CA GLY A 104 -1.91 -7.57 2.16
C GLY A 104 -2.76 -8.78 1.72
N ARG A 105 -2.28 -9.46 0.69
CA ARG A 105 -2.89 -10.68 0.13
C ARG A 105 -1.83 -11.75 -0.11
N HIS A 106 -2.23 -13.00 0.12
CA HIS A 106 -1.40 -14.17 -0.18
C HIS A 106 -1.18 -14.35 -1.68
N PRO A 107 -0.09 -15.02 -2.10
CA PRO A 107 0.34 -15.02 -3.49
C PRO A 107 -0.36 -16.08 -4.36
N PHE A 108 -1.68 -15.97 -4.52
CA PHE A 108 -2.51 -16.93 -5.27
C PHE A 108 -3.16 -16.34 -6.53
N TYR A 109 -2.93 -15.07 -6.84
CA TYR A 109 -3.58 -14.39 -7.94
C TYR A 109 -2.78 -14.54 -9.24
N LEU A 110 -3.42 -14.87 -10.36
CA LEU A 110 -2.74 -15.16 -11.62
C LEU A 110 -2.06 -13.93 -12.22
N ASN A 111 -2.69 -12.76 -12.04
CA ASN A 111 -2.20 -11.48 -12.53
C ASN A 111 -2.54 -10.34 -11.57
N VAL A 112 -1.95 -9.17 -11.83
CA VAL A 112 -2.12 -7.97 -10.99
C VAL A 112 -3.57 -7.50 -10.97
N ARG A 113 -4.29 -7.57 -12.09
CA ARG A 113 -5.72 -7.19 -12.13
C ARG A 113 -6.54 -8.04 -11.16
N GLU A 114 -6.32 -9.35 -11.16
CA GLU A 114 -7.01 -10.28 -10.26
C GLU A 114 -6.67 -10.02 -8.79
N LEU A 115 -5.39 -9.75 -8.49
CA LEU A 115 -4.95 -9.31 -7.17
C LEU A 115 -5.69 -8.03 -6.73
N VAL A 116 -5.76 -7.03 -7.60
CA VAL A 116 -6.48 -5.77 -7.34
C VAL A 116 -7.99 -6.00 -7.16
N MET A 117 -8.60 -6.89 -7.95
CA MET A 117 -10.02 -7.24 -7.79
C MET A 117 -10.34 -7.78 -6.38
N SER A 118 -9.38 -8.41 -5.70
CA SER A 118 -9.57 -8.87 -4.31
C SER A 118 -9.68 -7.75 -3.26
N TYR A 119 -9.39 -6.50 -3.66
CA TYR A 119 -9.59 -5.31 -2.83
C TYR A 119 -10.92 -4.63 -3.11
N PHE A 120 -11.50 -4.82 -4.31
CA PHE A 120 -12.62 -4.04 -4.84
C PHE A 120 -13.83 -3.97 -3.91
N ASP A 121 -14.33 -5.12 -3.43
CA ASP A 121 -15.52 -5.15 -2.58
C ASP A 121 -15.28 -4.58 -1.17
N PHE A 122 -14.01 -4.41 -0.77
CA PHE A 122 -13.59 -3.86 0.51
C PHE A 122 -13.10 -2.41 0.41
N TYR A 123 -13.12 -1.83 -0.80
CA TYR A 123 -12.63 -0.49 -1.06
C TYR A 123 -13.81 0.45 -1.24
N PHE A 124 -14.15 1.12 -0.15
CA PHE A 124 -15.23 2.08 -0.05
C PHE A 124 -14.89 3.16 0.96
N ASN A 125 -15.42 4.36 0.74
CA ASN A 125 -15.15 5.52 1.60
C ASN A 125 -15.90 5.44 2.94
N THR A 126 -15.69 6.44 3.79
CA THR A 126 -16.30 6.57 5.13
C THR A 126 -17.84 6.64 5.11
N LYS A 127 -18.47 6.87 3.94
CA LYS A 127 -19.92 6.83 3.74
C LYS A 127 -20.42 5.47 3.22
N GLY A 128 -19.54 4.48 3.10
CA GLY A 128 -19.84 3.15 2.59
C GLY A 128 -20.07 3.09 1.08
N LYS A 129 -19.63 4.10 0.31
CA LYS A 129 -19.72 4.07 -1.15
C LYS A 129 -18.45 3.46 -1.74
N HIS A 130 -18.60 2.48 -2.62
CA HIS A 130 -17.48 1.94 -3.40
C HIS A 130 -16.77 3.05 -4.15
N SER A 131 -15.44 3.01 -4.12
CA SER A 131 -14.61 4.10 -4.61
C SER A 131 -13.51 3.63 -5.56
N LEU A 132 -12.96 2.41 -5.40
CA LEU A 132 -11.93 1.88 -6.29
C LEU A 132 -12.42 1.73 -7.73
N TYR A 133 -11.74 2.38 -8.68
CA TYR A 133 -12.09 2.27 -10.11
C TYR A 133 -10.94 1.87 -11.02
N GLY A 134 -9.69 1.92 -10.56
CA GLY A 134 -8.55 1.59 -11.40
C GLY A 134 -7.27 1.29 -10.65
N TYR A 135 -6.25 0.92 -11.41
CA TYR A 135 -4.92 0.58 -10.89
C TYR A 135 -3.82 0.81 -11.92
N SER A 136 -2.58 1.00 -11.47
CA SER A 136 -1.41 1.11 -12.34
C SER A 136 -0.79 -0.26 -12.67
N ASN A 137 0.07 -0.31 -13.70
CA ASN A 137 1.02 -1.42 -13.80
C ASN A 137 1.99 -1.42 -12.60
N PRO A 138 2.60 -2.58 -12.24
CA PRO A 138 3.66 -2.61 -11.24
C PRO A 138 4.84 -1.73 -11.67
N ILE A 139 5.16 -0.73 -10.86
CA ILE A 139 6.33 0.11 -11.04
C ILE A 139 7.49 -0.40 -10.20
N ASN A 140 8.68 -0.51 -10.81
CA ASN A 140 9.92 -0.81 -10.10
C ASN A 140 10.48 0.46 -9.45
N LEU A 141 10.56 0.48 -8.12
CA LEU A 141 11.03 1.63 -7.36
C LEU A 141 12.49 1.99 -7.65
N ASN A 142 13.26 1.13 -8.32
CA ASN A 142 14.59 1.47 -8.79
C ASN A 142 14.61 2.66 -9.78
N HIS A 143 13.50 2.96 -10.45
CA HIS A 143 13.37 4.19 -11.25
C HIS A 143 13.46 5.47 -10.40
N TYR A 144 13.19 5.38 -9.09
CA TYR A 144 13.26 6.48 -8.14
C TYR A 144 14.59 6.52 -7.36
N ASN A 145 15.62 5.77 -7.77
CA ASN A 145 16.90 5.74 -7.03
C ASN A 145 17.57 7.12 -6.90
N LYS A 146 17.30 8.06 -7.82
CA LYS A 146 17.76 9.46 -7.70
C LYS A 146 17.25 10.19 -6.44
N TRP A 147 16.20 9.68 -5.81
CA TRP A 147 15.62 10.22 -4.56
C TRP A 147 16.21 9.56 -3.32
N GLU A 148 17.07 8.55 -3.48
CA GLU A 148 17.62 7.78 -2.36
C GLU A 148 16.54 7.26 -1.40
N TRP A 149 15.38 6.89 -1.97
CA TRP A 149 14.11 6.65 -1.27
C TRP A 149 14.16 5.64 -0.12
N ARG A 150 15.22 4.84 -0.04
CA ARG A 150 15.44 3.83 1.00
C ARG A 150 15.91 4.41 2.33
N THR A 151 16.71 5.45 2.27
CA THR A 151 17.55 5.90 3.40
C THR A 151 17.61 7.41 3.54
N THR A 152 17.00 8.17 2.62
CA THR A 152 17.01 9.63 2.67
C THR A 152 16.30 10.15 3.91
N ASP A 153 16.78 11.30 4.41
CA ASP A 153 16.12 12.10 5.45
C ASP A 153 15.16 13.15 4.84
N ASN A 154 15.11 13.26 3.51
CA ASN A 154 14.21 14.17 2.82
C ASN A 154 12.81 13.59 2.71
N ASP A 155 11.81 14.48 2.68
CA ASP A 155 10.42 14.12 2.41
C ASP A 155 10.25 13.51 1.01
N LEU A 156 9.67 12.31 0.96
CA LEU A 156 9.35 11.57 -0.27
C LEU A 156 7.96 11.88 -0.82
N LYS A 157 7.24 12.88 -0.29
CA LYS A 157 5.89 13.26 -0.76
C LYS A 157 5.82 13.42 -2.26
N LYS A 158 6.82 14.08 -2.87
CA LYS A 158 6.88 14.26 -4.34
C LYS A 158 7.06 12.94 -5.10
N MET A 159 7.73 11.95 -4.51
CA MET A 159 7.79 10.60 -5.08
C MET A 159 6.39 9.96 -5.05
N GLY A 160 5.67 10.07 -3.92
CA GLY A 160 4.29 9.62 -3.82
C GLY A 160 3.37 10.29 -4.84
N MET A 161 3.45 11.62 -4.97
CA MET A 161 2.65 12.38 -5.96
C MET A 161 2.90 11.95 -7.40
N SER A 162 4.10 11.48 -7.74
CA SER A 162 4.39 11.00 -9.10
C SER A 162 3.63 9.72 -9.47
N PHE A 163 3.02 9.02 -8.50
CA PHE A 163 2.18 7.86 -8.79
C PHE A 163 0.87 8.27 -9.48
N CYS A 164 0.40 9.50 -9.25
CA CYS A 164 -0.76 10.07 -9.96
C CYS A 164 -0.52 10.21 -11.47
N ASP A 165 0.75 10.29 -11.90
CA ASP A 165 1.12 10.43 -13.31
C ASP A 165 1.33 9.08 -14.02
N LEU A 166 1.15 7.96 -13.31
CA LEU A 166 1.26 6.64 -13.90
C LEU A 166 0.12 6.38 -14.89
N THR A 167 0.32 5.44 -15.81
CA THR A 167 -0.78 4.92 -16.62
C THR A 167 -1.64 4.00 -15.75
N HIS A 168 -2.89 4.37 -15.58
CA HIS A 168 -3.89 3.56 -14.89
C HIS A 168 -4.86 2.88 -15.86
N TYR A 169 -5.37 1.74 -15.43
CA TYR A 169 -6.34 0.93 -16.14
C TYR A 169 -7.61 0.82 -15.31
N GLU A 170 -8.75 1.02 -15.96
CA GLU A 170 -10.06 0.92 -15.31
C GLU A 170 -10.40 -0.56 -15.00
N LEU A 171 -10.86 -0.81 -13.78
CA LEU A 171 -11.51 -2.07 -13.40
C LEU A 171 -12.99 -2.06 -13.79
N ILE A 172 -13.59 -0.88 -13.70
CA ILE A 172 -15.01 -0.59 -13.84
C ILE A 172 -15.16 0.86 -14.32
N SER A 173 -16.18 1.14 -15.13
CA SER A 173 -16.43 2.53 -15.56
C SER A 173 -17.01 3.38 -14.41
N PRO A 174 -16.81 4.72 -14.41
CA PRO A 174 -17.40 5.61 -13.39
C PRO A 174 -18.93 5.49 -13.28
N LYS A 175 -19.61 5.23 -14.40
CA LYS A 175 -21.07 5.01 -14.41
C LYS A 175 -21.46 3.75 -13.66
N GLN A 176 -20.71 2.67 -13.83
CA GLN A 176 -20.96 1.40 -13.15
C GLN A 176 -20.60 1.50 -11.65
N LEU A 177 -19.50 2.18 -11.30
CA LEU A 177 -19.13 2.42 -9.91
C LEU A 177 -20.24 3.17 -9.15
N LYS A 178 -20.76 4.25 -9.73
CA LYS A 178 -21.87 5.04 -9.16
C LYS A 178 -23.18 4.28 -9.02
N ALA A 179 -23.36 3.21 -9.80
CA ALA A 179 -24.55 2.38 -9.76
C ALA A 179 -24.49 1.30 -8.66
N LEU A 180 -23.33 1.07 -8.03
CA LEU A 180 -23.21 0.11 -6.95
C LEU A 180 -23.97 0.59 -5.70
N PRO A 181 -24.68 -0.32 -5.01
CA PRO A 181 -25.32 0.03 -3.75
C PRO A 181 -24.25 0.33 -2.68
N PRO A 182 -24.58 1.15 -1.66
CA PRO A 182 -23.73 1.29 -0.49
C PRO A 182 -23.51 -0.06 0.19
N VAL A 183 -22.34 -0.22 0.83
CA VAL A 183 -22.05 -1.44 1.59
C VAL A 183 -22.94 -1.55 2.83
N PRO A 184 -23.22 -2.77 3.32
CA PRO A 184 -23.95 -2.97 4.55
C PRO A 184 -23.25 -2.28 5.73
N LYS A 185 -24.02 -1.66 6.64
CA LYS A 185 -23.47 -0.95 7.83
C LYS A 185 -22.49 -1.82 8.63
N LYS A 186 -22.79 -3.11 8.81
CA LYS A 186 -21.90 -4.03 9.54
C LYS A 186 -20.52 -4.17 8.89
N LEU A 187 -20.45 -4.16 7.56
CA LEU A 187 -19.19 -4.21 6.84
C LEU A 187 -18.42 -2.89 6.98
N LEU A 188 -19.12 -1.76 6.91
CA LEU A 188 -18.52 -0.44 7.16
C LEU A 188 -17.94 -0.34 8.58
N ASP A 189 -18.71 -0.72 9.59
CA ASP A 189 -18.27 -0.72 10.99
C ASP A 189 -17.03 -1.62 11.20
N ALA A 190 -17.00 -2.80 10.56
CA ALA A 190 -15.85 -3.70 10.62
C ALA A 190 -14.62 -3.15 9.89
N CYS A 191 -14.81 -2.38 8.81
CA CYS A 191 -13.73 -1.77 8.04
C CYS A 191 -13.05 -0.62 8.79
N LEU A 192 -13.81 0.11 9.61
CA LEU A 192 -13.33 1.23 10.42
C LEU A 192 -12.82 0.81 11.80
N LEU A 193 -12.71 -0.50 12.07
CA LEU A 193 -12.25 -0.98 13.36
C LEU A 193 -10.76 -0.65 13.56
N GLY A 194 -10.48 0.19 14.56
CA GLY A 194 -9.11 0.59 14.90
C GLY A 194 -8.51 1.64 13.97
N SER A 195 -9.30 2.29 13.12
CA SER A 195 -8.83 3.40 12.30
C SER A 195 -8.55 4.65 13.14
N ASP A 196 -7.57 5.45 12.72
CA ASP A 196 -7.35 6.79 13.23
C ASP A 196 -8.30 7.77 12.51
N PRO A 197 -9.25 8.41 13.22
CA PRO A 197 -10.20 9.34 12.61
C PRO A 197 -9.56 10.53 11.90
N SER A 198 -8.37 10.95 12.32
CA SER A 198 -7.65 12.08 11.71
C SER A 198 -7.11 11.76 10.32
N GLY A 199 -6.89 10.49 10.02
CA GLY A 199 -6.40 10.00 8.73
C GLY A 199 -7.47 9.36 7.86
N LEU A 200 -8.75 9.56 8.16
CA LEU A 200 -9.85 9.08 7.33
C LEU A 200 -10.27 10.14 6.30
N TYR A 201 -10.60 9.68 5.09
CA TYR A 201 -11.17 10.52 4.05
C TYR A 201 -12.36 11.35 4.55
N GLN A 202 -12.25 12.67 4.36
CA GLN A 202 -13.30 13.64 4.64
C GLN A 202 -13.92 14.11 3.33
N ALA A 203 -15.22 13.84 3.19
CA ALA A 203 -16.01 14.06 1.99
C ALA A 203 -16.69 15.43 1.95
#